data_AF-A0A9D1F8R9-F1
#
_entry.id   AF-A0A9D1F8R9-F1
#
_cell.length_a   1.000
_cell.length_b   1.000
_cell.length_c   1.000
_cell.angle_alpha   90.00
_cell.angle_beta   90.00
_cell.angle_gamma   90.00
#
_symmetry.space_group_name_H-M   'P 1'
#
loop_
_entity.id
_entity.type
_entity.pdbx_description
1 polymer ?
#
loop_
_entity_poly.entity_id
_entity_poly.type
_entity_poly.pdbx_seq_one_letter_code
_entity_poly.pdbx_strand_id
1 'polypeptide(L)'
;MSIKGTQTEKNLLAAFQGESMARNKYTFFAQRAKQENHPEIAALFDSLSTNEAMHGKLLYQKLMGIGNTTENLQAAASGEYGEWSSMYPEFAAQARQEGFEDIAVLFENIAKIEQDHEMRFMQALLQLQSAGAAEESHAAAPKTVTVQGYRCQFCGATFEHRPDVCEVCGAIGSFEETSFKKTV
;
A
#
# COMPACT_ATOMS: atom_id res chain seq x y z
N MET A 1 -8.03 19.34 25.09
CA MET A 1 -9.34 18.68 24.96
C MET A 1 -9.19 17.55 23.95
N SER A 2 -9.78 16.37 24.21
CA SER A 2 -9.73 15.24 23.27
C SER A 2 -10.82 15.39 22.22
N ILE A 3 -10.52 15.04 20.96
CA ILE A 3 -11.53 14.97 19.88
C ILE A 3 -12.22 13.61 19.81
N LYS A 4 -11.74 12.61 20.56
CA LYS A 4 -12.24 11.23 20.52
C LYS A 4 -13.73 11.17 20.87
N GLY A 5 -14.51 10.49 20.05
CA GLY A 5 -15.97 10.33 20.17
C GLY A 5 -16.79 11.53 19.70
N THR A 6 -16.15 12.62 19.26
CA THR A 6 -16.86 13.84 18.83
C THR A 6 -17.28 13.78 17.37
N GLN A 7 -18.22 14.64 16.96
CA GLN A 7 -18.52 14.83 15.54
C GLN A 7 -17.31 15.39 14.77
N THR A 8 -16.44 16.16 15.42
CA THR A 8 -15.22 16.69 14.80
C THR A 8 -14.26 15.58 14.39
N GLU A 9 -14.12 14.52 15.19
CA GLU A 9 -13.30 13.34 14.81
C GLU A 9 -13.86 12.66 13.55
N LYS A 10 -15.18 12.45 13.49
CA LYS A 10 -15.84 11.90 12.29
C LYS A 10 -15.63 12.79 11.06
N ASN A 11 -15.74 14.10 11.23
CA ASN A 11 -15.53 15.06 10.16
C ASN A 11 -14.06 15.04 9.67
N LEU A 12 -13.10 14.93 10.58
CA LEU A 12 -11.67 14.82 10.24
C LEU A 12 -11.38 13.53 9.48
N LEU A 13 -11.95 12.39 9.90
CA LEU A 13 -11.82 11.12 9.17
C LEU A 13 -12.41 11.22 7.77
N ALA A 14 -13.64 11.74 7.64
CA ALA A 14 -14.29 11.90 6.35
C ALA A 14 -13.51 12.84 5.42
N ALA A 15 -12.98 13.95 5.95
CA ALA A 15 -12.14 14.87 5.19
C ALA A 15 -10.83 14.20 4.75
N PHE A 16 -10.15 13.47 5.65
CA PHE A 16 -8.91 12.76 5.31
C PHE A 16 -9.13 11.71 4.22
N GLN A 17 -10.22 10.95 4.30
CA GLN A 17 -10.63 10.01 3.25
C GLN A 17 -10.90 10.73 1.92
N GLY A 18 -11.60 11.87 1.97
CA GLY A 18 -11.86 12.73 0.81
C GLY A 18 -10.59 13.19 0.10
N GLU A 19 -9.64 13.75 0.85
CA GLU A 19 -8.36 14.23 0.31
C GLU A 19 -7.49 13.08 -0.23
N SER A 20 -7.51 11.92 0.44
CA SER A 20 -6.79 10.72 0.00
C SER A 20 -7.33 10.19 -1.34
N MET A 21 -8.66 10.17 -1.48
CA MET A 21 -9.30 9.83 -2.76
C MET A 21 -9.02 10.87 -3.85
N ALA A 22 -9.03 12.17 -3.51
CA ALA A 22 -8.77 13.26 -4.45
C ALA A 22 -7.35 13.17 -5.02
N ARG A 23 -6.34 13.02 -4.15
CA ARG A 23 -4.94 12.79 -4.54
C ARG A 23 -4.82 11.66 -5.57
N ASN A 24 -5.34 10.48 -5.25
CA ASN A 24 -5.22 9.30 -6.12
C ASN A 24 -5.92 9.52 -7.47
N LYS A 25 -7.15 10.04 -7.48
CA LYS A 25 -7.87 10.38 -8.71
C LYS A 25 -7.07 11.34 -9.59
N TYR A 26 -6.54 12.41 -9.01
CA TYR A 26 -5.78 13.40 -9.78
C TYR A 26 -4.49 12.81 -10.35
N THR A 27 -3.79 11.93 -9.62
CA THR A 27 -2.65 11.19 -10.18
C THR A 27 -3.06 10.32 -11.38
N PHE A 28 -4.19 9.61 -11.31
CA PHE A 28 -4.69 8.80 -12.43
C PHE A 28 -5.11 9.67 -13.62
N PHE A 29 -5.75 10.81 -13.37
CA PHE A 29 -6.17 11.75 -14.40
C PHE A 29 -4.98 12.43 -15.08
N ALA A 30 -3.92 12.73 -14.33
CA ALA A 30 -2.68 13.23 -14.91
C ALA A 30 -2.05 12.21 -15.89
N GLN A 31 -2.05 10.93 -15.54
CA GLN A 31 -1.59 9.87 -16.45
C GLN A 31 -2.44 9.80 -17.71
N ARG A 32 -3.76 9.89 -17.58
CA ARG A 32 -4.66 9.91 -18.74
C ARG A 32 -4.42 11.12 -19.63
N ALA A 33 -4.31 12.32 -19.06
CA ALA A 33 -4.01 13.55 -19.79
C ALA A 33 -2.66 13.47 -20.54
N LYS A 34 -1.65 12.80 -19.97
CA LYS A 34 -0.38 12.53 -20.66
C LYS A 34 -0.58 11.64 -21.89
N GLN A 35 -1.38 10.57 -21.78
CA GLN A 35 -1.70 9.68 -22.90
C GLN A 35 -2.47 10.38 -24.02
N GLU A 36 -3.29 11.36 -23.67
CA GLU A 36 -4.09 12.17 -24.62
C GLU A 36 -3.33 13.38 -25.18
N ASN A 37 -2.04 13.53 -24.86
CA ASN A 37 -1.19 14.66 -25.27
C ASN A 37 -1.70 16.04 -24.77
N HIS A 38 -2.21 16.09 -23.54
CA HIS A 38 -2.59 17.33 -22.84
C HIS A 38 -1.61 17.65 -21.70
N PRO A 39 -0.37 18.10 -22.00
CA PRO A 39 0.69 18.26 -21.00
C PRO A 39 0.36 19.31 -19.93
N GLU A 40 -0.31 20.41 -20.28
CA GLU A 40 -0.69 21.45 -19.32
C GLU A 40 -1.76 20.95 -18.33
N ILE A 41 -2.73 20.17 -18.82
CA ILE A 41 -3.78 19.57 -17.97
C ILE A 41 -3.19 18.49 -17.07
N ALA A 42 -2.26 17.69 -17.59
CA ALA A 42 -1.53 16.72 -16.78
C ALA A 42 -0.73 17.39 -15.65
N ALA A 43 -0.03 18.49 -15.96
CA ALA A 43 0.72 19.25 -14.97
C ALA A 43 -0.19 19.89 -13.91
N LEU A 44 -1.38 20.37 -14.31
CA LEU A 44 -2.40 20.86 -13.38
C LEU A 44 -2.83 19.75 -12.41
N PHE A 45 -3.20 18.57 -12.92
CA PHE A 45 -3.59 17.45 -12.07
C PHE A 45 -2.47 17.00 -11.13
N ASP A 46 -1.23 16.89 -11.62
CA ASP A 46 -0.07 16.53 -10.79
C ASP A 46 0.13 17.56 -9.66
N SER A 47 0.06 18.86 -9.97
CA SER A 47 0.16 19.94 -8.98
C SER A 47 -0.96 19.89 -7.94
N LEU A 48 -2.21 19.71 -8.37
CA LEU A 48 -3.34 19.61 -7.45
C LEU A 48 -3.27 18.34 -6.60
N SER A 49 -2.82 17.21 -7.14
CA SER A 49 -2.61 15.98 -6.36
C SER A 49 -1.62 16.18 -5.20
N THR A 50 -0.60 17.03 -5.41
CA THR A 50 0.37 17.41 -4.37
C THR A 50 -0.28 18.28 -3.29
N ASN A 51 -1.19 19.18 -3.67
CA ASN A 51 -1.95 19.98 -2.71
C ASN A 51 -2.86 19.11 -1.84
N GLU A 52 -3.59 18.16 -2.42
CA GLU A 52 -4.47 17.27 -1.64
C GLU A 52 -3.68 16.33 -0.74
N ALA A 53 -2.47 15.92 -1.15
CA ALA A 53 -1.55 15.20 -0.26
C ALA A 53 -1.19 16.04 0.99
N MET A 54 -0.98 17.36 0.82
CA MET A 54 -0.72 18.28 1.93
C MET A 54 -1.97 18.50 2.80
N HIS A 55 -3.15 18.66 2.22
CA HIS A 55 -4.40 18.73 2.98
C HIS A 55 -4.63 17.46 3.81
N GLY A 56 -4.48 16.28 3.17
CA GLY A 56 -4.56 14.99 3.83
C GLY A 56 -3.57 14.86 4.99
N LYS A 57 -2.32 15.31 4.81
CA LYS A 57 -1.32 15.34 5.90
C LYS A 57 -1.77 16.19 7.09
N LEU A 58 -2.29 17.40 6.86
CA LEU A 58 -2.74 18.29 7.93
C LEU A 58 -3.91 17.67 8.73
N LEU A 59 -4.85 17.04 8.03
CA LEU A 59 -5.99 16.35 8.63
C LEU A 59 -5.56 15.11 9.41
N TYR A 60 -4.69 14.27 8.83
CA TYR A 60 -4.16 13.07 9.48
C TYR A 60 -3.38 13.40 10.75
N GLN A 61 -2.54 14.45 10.72
CA GLN A 61 -1.83 14.93 11.91
C GLN A 61 -2.77 15.34 13.05
N LYS A 62 -3.96 15.88 12.73
CA LYS A 62 -4.97 16.27 13.73
C LYS A 62 -5.78 15.06 14.23
N LEU A 63 -5.98 14.05 13.38
CA LEU A 63 -6.80 12.88 13.67
C LEU A 63 -6.02 11.77 14.38
N MET A 64 -4.93 11.30 13.76
CA MET A 64 -4.15 10.13 14.19
C MET A 64 -2.78 10.53 14.75
N GLY A 65 -2.22 11.65 14.27
CA GLY A 65 -0.84 12.05 14.54
C GLY A 65 0.16 11.38 13.59
N ILE A 66 1.39 11.92 13.53
CA ILE A 66 2.51 11.30 12.81
C ILE A 66 3.63 11.13 13.84
N GLY A 67 3.95 9.88 14.14
CA GLY A 67 4.98 9.52 15.11
C GLY A 67 6.38 9.57 14.53
N ASN A 68 7.34 9.06 15.29
CA ASN A 68 8.68 8.77 14.77
C ASN A 68 8.65 7.57 13.80
N THR A 69 9.76 7.29 13.11
CA THR A 69 9.83 6.21 12.11
C THR A 69 9.44 4.85 12.66
N THR A 70 9.88 4.51 13.87
CA THR A 70 9.57 3.22 14.53
C THR A 70 8.07 3.09 14.79
N GLU A 71 7.44 4.13 15.33
CA GLU A 71 5.99 4.18 15.59
C GLU A 71 5.18 4.09 14.29
N ASN A 72 5.62 4.79 13.25
CA ASN A 72 4.94 4.78 11.94
C ASN A 72 5.06 3.41 11.25
N LEU A 73 6.20 2.73 11.36
CA LEU A 73 6.38 1.36 10.84
C LEU A 73 5.48 0.35 11.56
N GLN A 74 5.35 0.47 12.88
CA GLN A 74 4.45 -0.38 13.67
C GLN A 74 2.99 -0.15 13.30
N ALA A 75 2.60 1.12 13.15
CA ALA A 75 1.25 1.48 12.71
C ALA A 75 0.96 0.95 11.30
N ALA A 76 1.90 1.07 10.37
CA ALA A 76 1.78 0.54 9.01
C ALA A 76 1.61 -0.98 9.02
N ALA A 77 2.52 -1.73 9.66
CA ALA A 77 2.43 -3.19 9.75
C ALA A 77 1.11 -3.67 10.39
N SER A 78 0.63 -2.98 11.42
CA SER A 78 -0.66 -3.29 12.06
C SER A 78 -1.85 -3.06 11.12
N GLY A 79 -1.77 -2.01 10.28
CA GLY A 79 -2.74 -1.74 9.23
C GLY A 79 -2.77 -2.86 8.20
N GLU A 80 -1.61 -3.15 7.61
CA GLU A 80 -1.44 -4.24 6.62
C GLU A 80 -1.99 -5.58 7.16
N TYR A 81 -1.66 -5.93 8.41
CA TYR A 81 -2.18 -7.13 9.07
C TYR A 81 -3.70 -7.17 9.10
N GLY A 82 -4.35 -6.08 9.50
CA GLY A 82 -5.82 -6.00 9.49
C GLY A 82 -6.41 -6.16 8.10
N GLU A 83 -5.73 -5.60 7.09
CA GLU A 83 -6.15 -5.68 5.70
C GLU A 83 -6.08 -7.11 5.15
N TRP A 84 -4.92 -7.76 5.20
CA TRP A 84 -4.76 -9.09 4.59
C TRP A 84 -5.37 -10.23 5.43
N SER A 85 -5.41 -10.11 6.76
CA SER A 85 -5.86 -11.22 7.62
C SER A 85 -7.37 -11.25 7.87
N SER A 86 -8.07 -10.12 7.69
CA SER A 86 -9.51 -10.01 7.96
C SER A 86 -10.25 -9.28 6.83
N MET A 87 -9.91 -8.02 6.56
CA MET A 87 -10.72 -7.14 5.71
C MET A 87 -10.87 -7.65 4.27
N TYR A 88 -9.76 -7.88 3.56
CA TYR A 88 -9.81 -8.36 2.18
C TYR A 88 -10.39 -9.77 2.04
N PRO A 89 -10.07 -10.75 2.92
CA PRO A 89 -10.75 -12.04 2.92
C PRO A 89 -12.28 -11.94 3.09
N GLU A 90 -12.76 -11.09 4.01
CA GLU A 90 -14.19 -10.84 4.21
C GLU A 90 -14.83 -10.22 2.96
N PHE A 91 -14.16 -9.22 2.36
CA PHE A 91 -14.65 -8.57 1.14
C PHE A 91 -14.67 -9.51 -0.06
N ALA A 92 -13.66 -10.37 -0.22
CA ALA A 92 -13.65 -11.38 -1.27
C ALA A 92 -14.80 -12.39 -1.11
N ALA A 93 -15.04 -12.87 0.12
CA ALA A 93 -16.15 -13.77 0.40
C ALA A 93 -17.51 -13.13 0.09
N GLN A 94 -17.70 -11.86 0.48
CA GLN A 94 -18.91 -11.11 0.16
C GLN A 94 -19.08 -10.90 -1.34
N ALA A 95 -18.03 -10.48 -2.06
CA ALA A 95 -18.08 -10.29 -3.51
C ALA A 95 -18.46 -11.58 -4.24
N ARG A 96 -17.92 -12.73 -3.82
CA ARG A 96 -18.28 -14.05 -4.36
C ARG A 96 -19.72 -14.43 -4.05
N GLN A 97 -20.22 -14.13 -2.85
CA GLN A 97 -21.62 -14.36 -2.47
C GLN A 97 -22.59 -13.54 -3.34
N GLU A 98 -22.20 -12.31 -3.70
CA GLU A 98 -22.98 -11.41 -4.54
C GLU A 98 -22.83 -11.68 -6.06
N GLY A 99 -21.92 -12.59 -6.44
CA GLY A 99 -21.70 -13.00 -7.84
C GLY A 99 -20.64 -12.20 -8.60
N PHE A 100 -19.81 -11.41 -7.91
CA PHE A 100 -18.71 -10.62 -8.47
C PHE A 100 -17.36 -11.35 -8.32
N GLU A 101 -17.17 -12.44 -9.06
CA GLU A 101 -15.96 -13.27 -8.93
C GLU A 101 -14.68 -12.53 -9.31
N ASP A 102 -14.73 -11.65 -10.31
CA ASP A 102 -13.57 -10.84 -10.72
C ASP A 102 -13.10 -9.88 -9.61
N ILE A 103 -14.04 -9.27 -8.89
CA ILE A 103 -13.76 -8.43 -7.73
C ILE A 103 -13.26 -9.26 -6.55
N ALA A 104 -13.82 -10.45 -6.33
CA ALA A 104 -13.36 -11.37 -5.29
C ALA A 104 -11.89 -11.76 -5.50
N VAL A 105 -11.53 -12.17 -6.72
CA VAL A 105 -10.14 -12.50 -7.08
C VAL A 105 -9.22 -11.29 -6.94
N LEU A 106 -9.68 -10.09 -7.28
CA LEU A 106 -8.93 -8.86 -7.05
C LEU A 106 -8.61 -8.67 -5.56
N PHE A 107 -9.60 -8.78 -4.67
CA PHE A 107 -9.38 -8.66 -3.23
C PHE A 107 -8.43 -9.74 -2.69
N GLU A 108 -8.57 -10.99 -3.14
CA GLU A 108 -7.65 -12.09 -2.75
C GLU A 108 -6.20 -11.82 -3.20
N ASN A 109 -6.01 -11.21 -4.36
CA ASN A 109 -4.68 -10.87 -4.86
C ASN A 109 -4.09 -9.67 -4.12
N ILE A 110 -4.90 -8.66 -3.78
CA ILE A 110 -4.47 -7.53 -2.94
C ILE A 110 -4.07 -8.04 -1.55
N ALA A 111 -4.86 -8.93 -0.93
CA ALA A 111 -4.52 -9.51 0.38
C ALA A 111 -3.12 -10.17 0.41
N LYS A 112 -2.75 -10.89 -0.65
CA LYS A 112 -1.40 -11.51 -0.74
C LYS A 112 -0.28 -10.45 -0.80
N ILE A 113 -0.56 -9.29 -1.40
CA ILE A 113 0.38 -8.18 -1.50
C ILE A 113 0.52 -7.47 -0.15
N GLU A 114 -0.59 -7.19 0.52
CA GLU A 114 -0.53 -6.53 1.84
C GLU A 114 0.20 -7.40 2.88
N GLN A 115 0.16 -8.73 2.73
CA GLN A 115 1.01 -9.62 3.51
C GLN A 115 2.51 -9.40 3.24
N ASP A 116 2.94 -9.16 2.00
CA ASP A 116 4.33 -8.76 1.68
C ASP A 116 4.67 -7.39 2.26
N HIS A 117 3.73 -6.44 2.24
CA HIS A 117 3.92 -5.12 2.85
C HIS A 117 4.15 -5.21 4.35
N GLU A 118 3.34 -5.98 5.09
CA GLU A 118 3.54 -6.22 6.52
C GLU A 118 4.95 -6.78 6.77
N MET A 119 5.36 -7.83 6.04
CA MET A 119 6.67 -8.44 6.19
C MET A 119 7.81 -7.44 5.95
N ARG A 120 7.66 -6.54 4.96
CA ARG A 120 8.66 -5.51 4.65
C ARG A 120 8.73 -4.43 5.74
N PHE A 121 7.61 -3.99 6.28
CA PHE A 121 7.60 -3.05 7.41
C PHE A 121 8.21 -3.67 8.66
N MET A 122 7.91 -4.93 8.94
CA MET A 122 8.50 -5.67 10.06
C MET A 122 10.01 -5.85 9.88
N GLN A 123 10.49 -6.14 8.66
CA GLN A 123 11.92 -6.22 8.37
C GLN A 123 12.61 -4.86 8.56
N ALA A 124 12.00 -3.76 8.10
CA ALA A 124 12.52 -2.42 8.32
C ALA A 124 12.58 -2.05 9.82
N LEU A 125 11.58 -2.47 10.59
CA LEU A 125 11.54 -2.28 12.04
C LEU A 125 12.69 -3.02 12.73
N LEU A 126 12.93 -4.28 12.36
CA LEU A 126 14.05 -5.08 12.86
C LEU A 126 15.40 -4.42 12.51
N GLN A 127 15.56 -3.94 11.27
CA GLN A 127 16.77 -3.25 10.84
C GLN A 127 17.05 -1.99 11.67
N LEU A 128 16.04 -1.19 11.99
CA LEU A 128 16.21 -0.01 12.85
C LEU A 128 16.60 -0.38 14.28
N GLN A 129 16.05 -1.48 14.80
CA GLN A 129 16.39 -1.98 16.14
C GLN A 129 17.81 -2.56 16.18
N SER A 130 18.22 -3.33 15.17
CA SER A 130 19.57 -3.88 15.02
C SER A 130 20.62 -2.82 14.65
N ALA A 131 20.26 -1.75 13.93
CA ALA A 131 21.18 -0.63 13.70
C ALA A 131 21.51 0.14 14.99
N GLY A 132 20.65 0.04 16.02
CA GLY A 132 20.92 0.52 17.38
C GLY A 132 21.60 -0.50 18.29
N ALA A 133 21.67 -1.77 17.89
CA ALA A 133 22.24 -2.87 18.66
C ALA A 133 23.17 -3.67 17.75
N ALA A 134 24.47 -3.37 17.81
CA ALA A 134 25.45 -4.29 17.25
C ALA A 134 25.28 -5.67 17.91
N GLU A 135 24.86 -6.64 17.09
CA GLU A 135 25.13 -8.08 17.08
C GLU A 135 23.91 -8.98 16.81
N GLU A 136 24.26 -10.11 16.20
CA GLU A 136 23.47 -11.08 15.44
C GLU A 136 22.29 -11.73 16.17
N SER A 137 21.26 -12.13 15.43
CA SER A 137 20.61 -13.41 15.73
C SER A 137 19.96 -14.05 14.49
N HIS A 138 20.35 -15.30 14.24
CA HIS A 138 19.71 -16.21 13.30
C HIS A 138 18.49 -16.86 13.97
N ALA A 139 17.29 -16.47 13.55
CA ALA A 139 16.09 -17.26 13.82
C ALA A 139 15.82 -18.20 12.64
N ALA A 140 15.62 -19.49 12.94
CA ALA A 140 15.37 -20.53 11.97
C ALA A 140 14.04 -20.28 11.24
N ALA A 141 14.14 -19.93 9.96
CA ALA A 141 13.01 -19.73 9.07
C ALA A 141 12.46 -21.08 8.56
N PRO A 142 11.15 -21.16 8.21
CA PRO A 142 10.59 -22.27 7.44
C PRO A 142 11.43 -22.54 6.17
N LYS A 143 11.30 -23.75 5.57
CA LYS A 143 12.00 -24.12 4.32
C LYS A 143 11.48 -23.27 3.15
N THR A 144 11.92 -22.03 3.10
CA THR A 144 11.66 -21.09 2.01
C THR A 144 12.93 -20.98 1.18
N VAL A 145 12.80 -21.06 -0.14
CA VAL A 145 13.88 -20.70 -1.06
C VAL A 145 13.75 -19.23 -1.41
N THR A 146 14.88 -18.53 -1.39
CA THR A 146 14.97 -17.19 -1.97
C THR A 146 15.07 -17.36 -3.48
N VAL A 147 14.09 -16.84 -4.21
CA VAL A 147 14.08 -16.80 -5.67
C VAL A 147 14.36 -15.38 -6.16
N GLN A 148 15.16 -15.28 -7.21
CA GLN A 148 15.30 -14.04 -7.97
C GLN A 148 14.05 -13.85 -8.83
N GLY A 149 13.59 -12.61 -8.95
CA GLY A 149 12.42 -12.29 -9.75
C GLY A 149 12.23 -10.80 -9.95
N TYR A 150 10.98 -10.42 -10.21
CA TYR A 150 10.61 -9.07 -10.60
C TYR A 150 9.46 -8.55 -9.74
N ARG A 151 9.54 -7.31 -9.26
CA ARG A 151 8.47 -6.63 -8.53
C ARG A 151 7.84 -5.56 -9.41
N CYS A 152 6.51 -5.56 -9.52
CA CYS A 152 5.78 -4.48 -10.15
C CYS A 152 5.97 -3.20 -9.33
N GLN A 153 6.51 -2.15 -9.96
CA GLN A 153 6.75 -0.87 -9.27
C GLN A 153 5.47 -0.12 -8.90
N PHE A 154 4.32 -0.52 -9.45
CA PHE A 154 3.03 0.13 -9.21
C PHE A 154 2.21 -0.51 -8.08
N CYS A 155 2.20 -1.84 -7.98
CA CYS A 155 1.38 -2.55 -6.99
C CYS A 155 2.17 -3.49 -6.07
N GLY A 156 3.48 -3.66 -6.26
CA GLY A 156 4.29 -4.52 -5.39
C GLY A 156 4.22 -6.02 -5.70
N ALA A 157 3.33 -6.47 -6.60
CA ALA A 157 3.24 -7.88 -7.00
C ALA A 157 4.59 -8.43 -7.49
N THR A 158 4.96 -9.63 -7.03
CA THR A 158 6.22 -10.30 -7.35
C THR A 158 6.02 -11.47 -8.32
N PHE A 159 6.95 -11.63 -9.25
CA PHE A 159 6.91 -12.61 -10.34
C PHE A 159 8.27 -13.31 -10.49
N GLU A 160 8.28 -14.62 -10.73
CA GLU A 160 9.53 -15.35 -11.02
C GLU A 160 10.12 -14.97 -12.41
N HIS A 161 9.25 -14.67 -13.37
CA HIS A 161 9.63 -14.20 -14.69
C HIS A 161 9.04 -12.81 -14.93
N ARG A 162 9.79 -11.93 -15.60
CA ARG A 162 9.32 -10.58 -15.90
C ARG A 162 8.12 -10.65 -16.87
N PRO A 163 6.92 -10.21 -16.48
CA PRO A 163 5.81 -10.12 -17.42
C PRO A 163 5.85 -8.79 -18.19
N ASP A 164 5.18 -8.74 -19.34
CA ASP A 164 4.99 -7.49 -20.09
C ASP A 164 3.91 -6.60 -19.44
N VAL A 165 2.87 -7.24 -18.89
CA VAL A 165 1.74 -6.62 -18.19
C VAL A 165 1.58 -7.26 -16.83
N CYS A 166 1.48 -6.44 -15.77
CA CYS A 166 1.21 -6.94 -14.43
C CYS A 166 -0.21 -7.50 -14.39
N GLU A 167 -0.35 -8.81 -14.11
CA GLU A 167 -1.66 -9.47 -14.03
C GLU A 167 -2.53 -9.00 -12.86
N VAL A 168 -1.94 -8.27 -11.90
CA VAL A 168 -2.67 -7.73 -10.74
C VAL A 168 -3.24 -6.35 -11.03
N CYS A 169 -2.40 -5.39 -11.42
CA CYS A 169 -2.82 -3.98 -11.60
C CYS A 169 -2.94 -3.52 -13.06
N GLY A 170 -2.62 -4.38 -14.03
CA GLY A 170 -2.67 -4.07 -15.46
C GLY A 170 -1.55 -3.15 -15.97
N ALA A 171 -0.58 -2.79 -15.11
CA ALA A 171 0.51 -1.90 -15.51
C ALA A 171 1.48 -2.56 -16.49
N ILE A 172 1.94 -1.80 -17.48
CA ILE A 172 2.82 -2.30 -18.56
C ILE A 172 4.28 -1.91 -18.28
N GLY A 173 5.18 -2.90 -18.32
CA GLY A 173 6.63 -2.69 -18.48
C GLY A 173 7.46 -2.22 -17.27
N SER A 174 6.86 -1.69 -16.20
CA SER A 174 7.59 -1.18 -15.02
C SER A 174 7.78 -2.22 -13.91
N PHE A 175 8.88 -2.95 -14.01
CA PHE A 175 9.29 -3.96 -13.03
C PHE A 175 10.74 -3.73 -12.60
N GLU A 176 11.01 -3.86 -11.30
CA GLU A 176 12.36 -3.87 -10.74
C GLU A 176 12.81 -5.29 -10.41
N GLU A 177 14.11 -5.57 -10.54
CA GLU A 177 14.68 -6.83 -10.04
C GLU A 177 14.55 -6.89 -8.52
N THR A 178 14.12 -8.03 -8.02
CA THR A 178 13.97 -8.27 -6.58
C THR A 178 14.27 -9.71 -6.25
N SER A 179 14.33 -10.01 -4.95
CA SER A 179 14.27 -11.39 -4.48
C SER A 179 13.14 -11.52 -3.47
N PHE A 180 12.41 -12.63 -3.53
CA PHE A 180 11.32 -12.92 -2.60
C PHE A 180 11.41 -14.37 -2.12
N LYS A 181 10.81 -14.64 -0.96
CA LYS A 181 10.81 -15.97 -0.35
C LYS A 181 9.61 -16.75 -0.87
N LYS A 182 9.86 -17.94 -1.42
CA LYS A 182 8.83 -18.90 -1.81
C LYS A 182 8.90 -20.11 -0.89
N THR A 183 7.77 -20.51 -0.32
CA THR A 183 7.66 -21.73 0.48
C THR A 183 7.81 -22.96 -0.42
N VAL A 184 8.65 -23.92 -0.01
CA VAL A 184 8.81 -25.23 -0.68
C VAL A 184 8.01 -26.29 0.05
#